data_AF-A0A8B7TSF7-F1
#
_entry.id   AF-A0A8B7TSF7-F1
#
_cell.length_a   1.000
_cell.length_b   1.000
_cell.length_c   1.000
_cell.angle_alpha   90.00
_cell.angle_beta   90.00
_cell.angle_gamma   90.00
#
_symmetry.space_group_name_H-M   'P 1'
#
loop_
_entity.id
_entity.type
_entity.pdbx_description
1 polymer ?
#
loop_
_entity_poly.entity_id
_entity_poly.type
_entity_poly.pdbx_seq_one_letter_code
_entity_poly.pdbx_strand_id
1 'polypeptide(L)'
;GYTTDDIEFYWNGGEGAVTGVNKIELPQFSIVDYKMVSKKVEFTTGAYPRLSLSFRLKRNIGYFILQTYMPSTLITILSWVSFWINYDASAARVALGITTVLTMTTISTHLRETLPKIPYVKAIDIYLMGCFVFVFLALLEYAFVNYIFFGKGPQKKGASKQDQSANEKNKLEMNKVQ
;
A
#
# COMPACT_ATOMS: atom_id res chain seq x y z
N GLY A 1 36.33 27.58 -23.00
CA GLY A 1 36.27 27.48 -21.53
C GLY A 1 37.68 27.39 -21.01
N TYR A 2 37.95 27.93 -19.82
CA TYR A 2 39.28 27.91 -19.20
C TYR A 2 39.61 26.52 -18.67
N THR A 3 40.79 26.02 -19.04
CA THR A 3 41.27 24.71 -18.61
C THR A 3 41.89 24.80 -17.21
N THR A 4 42.30 23.66 -16.65
CA THR A 4 43.00 23.63 -15.36
C THR A 4 44.33 24.39 -15.36
N ASP A 5 44.90 24.67 -16.53
CA ASP A 5 46.14 25.44 -16.67
C ASP A 5 45.88 26.95 -16.56
N ASP A 6 44.65 27.37 -16.90
CA ASP A 6 44.23 28.78 -16.86
C ASP A 6 43.58 29.16 -15.52
N ILE A 7 42.89 28.21 -14.88
CA ILE A 7 42.12 28.47 -13.66
C ILE A 7 42.05 27.22 -12.75
N GLU A 8 42.15 27.43 -11.44
CA GLU A 8 41.89 26.40 -10.43
C GLU A 8 40.77 26.82 -9.47
N PHE A 9 39.92 25.87 -9.09
CA PHE A 9 38.84 26.06 -8.13
C PHE A 9 39.12 25.33 -6.83
N TYR A 10 38.89 26.01 -5.71
CA TYR A 10 38.98 25.44 -4.38
C TYR A 10 37.84 25.92 -3.48
N TRP A 11 37.52 25.15 -2.46
CA TRP A 11 36.53 25.51 -1.45
C TRP A 11 37.16 26.45 -0.42
N ASN A 12 36.73 27.71 -0.42
CA ASN A 12 37.21 28.68 0.57
C ASN A 12 36.60 28.38 1.94
N GLY A 13 37.42 28.00 2.92
CA GLY A 13 36.97 27.63 4.27
C GLY A 13 36.87 26.12 4.54
N GLY A 14 37.38 25.26 3.65
CA GLY A 14 37.47 23.82 3.88
C GLY A 14 36.11 23.19 4.20
N GLU A 15 35.98 22.53 5.35
CA GLU A 15 34.73 21.92 5.83
C GLU A 15 33.61 22.94 6.14
N GLY A 16 33.95 24.21 6.35
CA GLY A 16 32.99 25.30 6.60
C GLY A 16 32.60 26.11 5.36
N ALA A 17 33.08 25.74 4.17
CA ALA A 17 32.83 26.51 2.93
C ALA A 17 31.34 26.57 2.55
N VAL A 18 30.56 25.57 2.98
CA VAL A 18 29.11 25.50 2.75
C VAL A 18 28.38 25.66 4.08
N THR A 19 27.64 26.75 4.22
CA THR A 19 26.82 27.04 5.40
C THR A 19 25.33 26.93 5.07
N GLY A 20 24.48 26.82 6.10
CA GLY A 20 23.02 26.80 5.93
C GLY A 20 22.41 25.43 5.64
N VAL A 21 23.20 24.38 5.40
CA VAL A 21 22.71 23.02 5.15
C VAL A 21 21.85 22.50 6.30
N ASN A 22 22.24 22.81 7.55
CA ASN A 22 21.51 22.40 8.75
C ASN A 22 20.18 23.15 8.97
N LYS A 23 19.94 24.25 8.24
CA LYS A 23 18.69 25.04 8.32
C LYS A 23 17.68 24.62 7.25
N ILE A 24 18.05 23.70 6.36
CA ILE A 24 17.18 23.22 5.30
C ILE A 24 16.26 22.15 5.88
N GLU A 25 15.02 22.53 6.13
CA GLU A 25 13.96 21.59 6.48
C GLU A 25 13.21 21.19 5.21
N LEU A 26 13.30 19.92 4.85
CA LEU A 26 12.52 19.36 3.74
C LEU A 26 11.39 18.50 4.32
N PRO A 27 10.13 18.68 3.85
CA PRO A 27 8.97 17.99 4.43
C PRO A 27 8.99 16.46 4.21
N GLN A 28 9.72 15.98 3.19
CA GLN A 28 9.75 14.56 2.80
C GLN A 28 11.14 13.92 2.92
N PHE A 29 12.19 14.72 3.15
CA PHE A 29 13.57 14.27 3.19
C PHE A 29 14.29 14.87 4.38
N SER A 30 15.22 14.13 4.94
CA SER A 30 16.16 14.61 5.95
C SER A 30 17.55 14.60 5.32
N ILE A 31 18.28 15.70 5.45
CA ILE A 31 19.68 15.77 5.04
C ILE A 31 20.49 15.02 6.11
N VAL A 32 21.08 13.90 5.73
CA VAL A 32 21.91 13.09 6.63
C VAL A 32 23.34 13.60 6.67
N ASP A 33 23.86 13.97 5.51
CA ASP A 33 25.27 14.34 5.34
C ASP A 33 25.43 15.14 4.04
N TYR A 34 26.51 15.92 3.93
CA TYR A 34 26.89 16.60 2.69
C TYR A 34 28.40 16.49 2.49
N LYS A 35 28.83 16.35 1.24
CA LYS A 35 30.24 16.19 0.88
C LYS A 35 30.62 17.20 -0.17
N MET A 36 31.73 17.90 0.10
CA MET A 36 32.37 18.79 -0.85
C MET A 36 33.47 18.03 -1.58
N VAL A 37 33.39 18.03 -2.89
CA VAL A 37 34.30 17.28 -3.76
C VAL A 37 34.90 18.24 -4.78
N SER A 38 36.23 18.35 -4.79
CA SER A 38 36.96 19.03 -5.86
C SER A 38 37.58 17.97 -6.78
N LYS A 39 37.28 18.03 -8.07
CA LYS A 39 37.74 17.06 -9.08
C LYS A 39 38.13 17.79 -10.36
N LYS A 40 39.13 17.25 -11.07
CA LYS A 40 39.44 17.63 -12.44
C LYS A 40 38.70 16.65 -13.36
N VAL A 41 38.00 17.15 -14.37
CA VAL A 41 37.21 16.34 -15.30
C VAL A 41 37.77 16.52 -16.69
N GLU A 42 38.11 15.41 -17.31
CA GLU A 42 38.74 15.36 -18.62
C GLU A 42 37.66 15.24 -19.71
N PHE A 43 37.72 16.14 -20.68
CA PHE A 43 36.84 16.16 -21.85
C PHE A 43 37.68 16.14 -23.12
N THR A 44 37.04 15.93 -24.27
CA THR A 44 37.70 15.96 -25.58
C THR A 44 38.39 17.28 -25.89
N THR A 45 37.98 18.38 -25.25
CA THR A 45 38.54 19.73 -25.43
C THR A 45 39.56 20.12 -24.36
N GLY A 46 39.89 19.24 -23.40
CA GLY A 46 40.86 19.50 -22.33
C GLY A 46 40.35 19.14 -20.92
N ALA A 47 41.20 19.34 -19.91
CA ALA A 47 40.89 19.12 -18.51
C ALA A 47 40.29 20.40 -17.87
N TYR A 48 39.17 20.24 -17.15
CA TYR A 48 38.46 21.35 -16.51
C TYR A 48 38.31 21.12 -15.00
N PRO A 49 38.52 22.15 -14.15
CA PRO A 49 38.27 22.05 -12.73
C PRO A 49 36.76 22.01 -12.44
N ARG A 50 36.32 21.12 -11.55
CA ARG A 50 34.91 20.97 -11.14
C ARG A 50 34.79 20.84 -9.62
N LEU A 51 34.03 21.75 -9.03
CA LEU A 51 33.53 21.60 -7.67
C LEU A 51 32.15 20.92 -7.70
N SER A 52 31.93 19.95 -6.82
CA SER A 52 30.66 19.26 -6.66
C SER A 52 30.28 19.19 -5.19
N LEU A 53 29.08 19.65 -4.87
CA LEU A 53 28.46 19.52 -3.56
C LEU A 53 27.43 18.40 -3.63
N SER A 54 27.70 17.32 -2.90
CA SER A 54 26.85 16.12 -2.88
C SER A 54 26.08 16.04 -1.57
N PHE A 55 24.75 16.02 -1.62
CA PHE A 55 23.90 15.85 -0.45
C PHE A 55 23.43 14.40 -0.32
N ARG A 56 23.54 13.83 0.87
CA ARG A 56 22.93 12.55 1.23
C ARG A 56 21.54 12.83 1.82
N LEU A 57 20.52 12.63 1.01
CA LEU A 57 19.13 12.77 1.41
C LEU A 57 18.57 11.41 1.85
N LYS A 58 18.00 11.33 3.05
CA LYS A 58 17.24 10.17 3.53
C LYS A 58 15.76 10.52 3.50
N ARG A 59 14.96 9.70 2.83
CA ARG A 59 13.51 9.89 2.75
C ARG A 59 12.85 9.57 4.09
N ASN A 60 12.05 10.49 4.62
CA ASN A 60 11.24 10.25 5.81
C ASN A 60 9.95 9.53 5.40
N ILE A 61 9.91 8.21 5.60
CA ILE A 61 8.78 7.35 5.20
C ILE A 61 7.79 7.09 6.35
N GLY A 62 8.04 7.64 7.56
CA GLY A 62 7.29 7.31 8.77
C GLY A 62 5.79 7.55 8.67
N TYR A 63 5.38 8.70 8.13
CA TYR A 63 3.96 9.01 7.92
C TYR A 63 3.29 8.04 6.92
N PHE A 64 4.01 7.69 5.86
CA PHE A 64 3.53 6.78 4.82
C PHE A 64 3.34 5.35 5.33
N ILE A 65 4.21 4.90 6.24
CA ILE A 65 4.06 3.61 6.93
C ILE A 65 2.82 3.66 7.83
N LEU A 66 2.67 4.67 8.70
CA LEU A 66 1.52 4.72 9.60
C LEU A 66 0.18 4.81 8.85
N GLN A 67 0.13 5.52 7.73
CA GLN A 67 -1.11 5.70 6.97
C GLN A 67 -1.45 4.51 6.06
N THR A 68 -0.46 3.77 5.54
CA THR A 68 -0.70 2.65 4.62
C THR A 68 -0.53 1.28 5.29
N TYR A 69 0.51 1.09 6.10
CA TYR A 69 0.80 -0.21 6.74
C TYR A 69 -0.16 -0.50 7.89
N MET A 70 -0.47 0.47 8.77
CA MET A 70 -1.39 0.21 9.89
C MET A 70 -2.77 -0.30 9.42
N PRO A 71 -3.49 0.35 8.48
CA PRO A 71 -4.78 -0.16 8.04
C PRO A 71 -4.69 -1.50 7.32
N SER A 72 -3.64 -1.74 6.51
CA SER A 72 -3.48 -3.01 5.79
C SER A 72 -3.12 -4.19 6.71
N THR A 73 -2.29 -3.97 7.73
CA THR A 73 -2.00 -4.98 8.77
C THR A 73 -3.26 -5.29 9.58
N LEU A 74 -4.03 -4.26 9.97
CA LEU A 74 -5.29 -4.43 10.68
C LEU A 74 -6.29 -5.25 9.86
N ILE A 75 -6.43 -4.97 8.56
CA ILE A 75 -7.29 -5.74 7.65
C ILE A 75 -6.83 -7.20 7.55
N THR A 76 -5.52 -7.44 7.46
CA THR A 76 -4.95 -8.80 7.39
C THR A 76 -5.24 -9.58 8.68
N ILE A 77 -5.08 -8.95 9.85
CA ILE A 77 -5.38 -9.57 11.15
C ILE A 77 -6.90 -9.82 11.29
N LEU A 78 -7.74 -8.87 10.89
CA LEU A 78 -9.19 -9.01 10.91
C LEU A 78 -9.68 -10.17 10.03
N SER A 79 -8.99 -10.41 8.90
CA SER A 79 -9.26 -11.57 8.04
C SER A 79 -9.09 -12.89 8.80
N TRP A 80 -8.05 -13.03 9.63
CA TRP A 80 -7.85 -14.21 10.48
C TRP A 80 -8.84 -14.29 11.64
N VAL A 81 -9.15 -13.17 12.28
CA VAL A 81 -10.11 -13.14 13.41
C VAL A 81 -11.53 -13.46 12.94
N SER A 82 -11.87 -13.17 11.68
CA SER A 82 -13.17 -13.51 11.10
C SER A 82 -13.48 -15.02 11.06
N PHE A 83 -12.44 -15.87 11.12
CA PHE A 83 -12.53 -17.33 11.27
C PHE A 83 -13.13 -17.74 12.63
N TRP A 84 -13.04 -16.89 13.66
CA TRP A 84 -13.54 -17.17 15.01
C TRP A 84 -15.03 -16.85 15.20
N ILE A 85 -15.65 -16.12 14.27
CA ILE A 85 -16.98 -15.51 14.48
C ILE A 85 -18.03 -16.19 13.58
N ASN A 86 -19.09 -16.70 14.22
CA ASN A 86 -20.13 -17.57 13.62
C ASN A 86 -20.80 -17.01 12.34
N TYR A 87 -21.23 -17.91 11.45
CA TYR A 87 -21.58 -17.68 10.03
C TYR A 87 -22.82 -16.81 9.72
N ASP A 88 -23.55 -16.34 10.73
CA ASP A 88 -24.95 -15.90 10.59
C ASP A 88 -25.16 -14.56 9.84
N ALA A 89 -24.07 -13.84 9.50
CA ALA A 89 -24.10 -12.62 8.69
C ALA A 89 -23.02 -12.61 7.60
N SER A 90 -23.02 -13.66 6.76
CA SER A 90 -22.01 -13.91 5.72
C SER A 90 -21.93 -12.82 4.64
N ALA A 91 -23.06 -12.25 4.20
CA ALA A 91 -23.10 -11.23 3.15
C ALA A 91 -22.37 -9.93 3.52
N ALA A 92 -22.47 -9.50 4.78
CA ALA A 92 -21.81 -8.28 5.26
C ALA A 92 -20.28 -8.43 5.29
N ARG A 93 -19.75 -9.62 5.63
CA ARG A 93 -18.30 -9.87 5.61
C ARG A 93 -17.72 -9.85 4.22
N VAL A 94 -18.40 -10.46 3.26
CA VAL A 94 -17.95 -10.46 1.86
C VAL A 94 -17.92 -9.03 1.31
N ALA A 95 -18.94 -8.22 1.59
CA ALA A 95 -18.97 -6.82 1.19
C ALA A 95 -17.82 -5.99 1.82
N LEU A 96 -17.52 -6.20 3.11
CA LEU A 96 -16.39 -5.56 3.79
C LEU A 96 -15.03 -6.05 3.25
N GLY A 97 -14.90 -7.33 2.92
CA GLY A 97 -13.71 -7.92 2.28
C GLY A 97 -13.44 -7.33 0.89
N ILE A 98 -14.46 -7.20 0.05
CA ILE A 98 -14.33 -6.58 -1.28
C ILE A 98 -13.98 -5.09 -1.17
N THR A 99 -14.64 -4.38 -0.26
CA THR A 99 -14.39 -2.94 -0.03
C THR A 99 -12.96 -2.69 0.47
N THR A 100 -12.42 -3.58 1.30
CA THR A 100 -11.05 -3.48 1.80
C THR A 100 -10.02 -3.76 0.71
N VAL A 101 -10.25 -4.76 -0.17
CA VAL A 101 -9.39 -4.98 -1.36
C VAL A 101 -9.43 -3.78 -2.29
N LEU A 102 -10.61 -3.22 -2.54
CA LEU A 102 -10.77 -2.04 -3.38
C LEU A 102 -10.03 -0.84 -2.77
N THR A 103 -10.22 -0.58 -1.47
CA THR A 103 -9.49 0.46 -0.74
C THR A 103 -7.98 0.27 -0.82
N MET A 104 -7.49 -0.97 -0.66
CA MET A 104 -6.08 -1.30 -0.76
C MET A 104 -5.52 -1.08 -2.18
N THR A 105 -6.31 -1.41 -3.21
CA THR A 105 -5.96 -1.19 -4.62
C THR A 105 -5.94 0.30 -4.95
N THR A 106 -6.91 1.08 -4.43
CA THR A 106 -6.95 2.53 -4.55
C THR A 106 -5.75 3.17 -3.88
N ILE A 107 -5.40 2.75 -2.65
CA ILE A 107 -4.19 3.21 -1.96
C ILE A 107 -2.97 2.88 -2.82
N SER A 108 -2.77 1.62 -3.22
CA SER A 108 -1.66 1.20 -4.10
C SER A 108 -1.51 2.08 -5.35
N THR A 109 -2.62 2.38 -6.02
CA THR A 109 -2.66 3.24 -7.21
C THR A 109 -2.26 4.68 -6.88
N HIS A 110 -2.81 5.25 -5.80
CA HIS A 110 -2.44 6.56 -5.30
C HIS A 110 -0.95 6.65 -4.93
N LEU A 111 -0.38 5.60 -4.34
CA LEU A 111 1.05 5.53 -4.05
C LEU A 111 1.87 5.46 -5.35
N ARG A 112 1.40 4.78 -6.40
CA ARG A 112 2.05 4.76 -7.72
C ARG A 112 1.97 6.08 -8.48
N GLU A 113 0.98 6.92 -8.19
CA GLU A 113 0.86 8.27 -8.76
C GLU A 113 1.74 9.28 -8.02
N THR A 114 1.84 9.15 -6.70
CA THR A 114 2.66 10.04 -5.86
C THR A 114 4.14 9.69 -5.89
N LEU A 115 4.52 8.45 -6.23
CA LEU A 115 5.90 8.05 -6.46
C LEU A 115 6.23 8.02 -7.96
N PRO A 116 7.43 8.47 -8.38
CA PRO A 116 7.84 8.34 -9.78
C PRO A 116 7.77 6.87 -10.22
N LYS A 117 7.27 6.65 -11.44
CA LYS A 117 7.07 5.31 -12.02
C LYS A 117 8.42 4.64 -12.25
N ILE A 118 8.87 3.91 -11.25
CA ILE A 118 10.09 3.09 -11.31
C ILE A 118 9.67 1.67 -11.72
N PRO A 119 10.25 1.09 -12.81
CA PRO A 119 9.87 -0.21 -13.35
C PRO A 119 10.30 -1.42 -12.50
N TYR A 120 10.96 -1.19 -11.36
CA TYR A 120 11.39 -2.23 -10.44
C TYR A 120 10.36 -2.46 -9.33
N VAL A 121 10.29 -3.72 -8.88
CA VAL A 121 9.51 -4.13 -7.72
C VAL A 121 10.05 -3.37 -6.50
N LYS A 122 9.23 -2.47 -5.94
CA LYS A 122 9.58 -1.76 -4.71
C LYS A 122 9.17 -2.60 -3.50
N ALA A 123 9.80 -2.35 -2.36
CA ALA A 123 9.43 -3.00 -1.09
C ALA A 123 7.93 -2.85 -0.77
N ILE A 124 7.32 -1.74 -1.18
CA ILE A 124 5.88 -1.55 -1.04
C ILE A 124 5.04 -2.45 -1.96
N ASP A 125 5.49 -2.70 -3.19
CA ASP A 125 4.80 -3.60 -4.11
C ASP A 125 4.81 -5.04 -3.55
N ILE A 126 5.92 -5.49 -2.95
CA ILE A 126 6.02 -6.81 -2.28
C ILE A 126 5.01 -6.94 -1.14
N TYR A 127 4.87 -5.88 -0.33
CA TYR A 127 3.98 -5.87 0.82
C TYR A 127 2.51 -5.91 0.39
N LEU A 128 2.16 -5.09 -0.59
CA LEU A 128 0.82 -5.06 -1.16
C LEU A 128 0.44 -6.39 -1.83
N MET A 129 1.40 -7.03 -2.52
CA MET A 129 1.21 -8.35 -3.11
C MET A 129 1.01 -9.44 -2.04
N GLY A 130 1.74 -9.36 -0.92
CA GLY A 130 1.56 -10.25 0.23
C GLY A 130 0.16 -10.14 0.84
N CYS A 131 -0.32 -8.92 1.08
CA CYS A 131 -1.69 -8.70 1.55
C CYS A 131 -2.75 -9.16 0.55
N PHE A 132 -2.53 -8.96 -0.77
CA PHE A 132 -3.45 -9.43 -1.80
C PHE A 132 -3.61 -10.96 -1.79
N VAL A 133 -2.48 -11.69 -1.69
CA VAL A 133 -2.49 -13.16 -1.56
C VAL A 133 -3.22 -13.58 -0.28
N PHE A 134 -3.02 -12.87 0.83
CA PHE A 134 -3.73 -13.14 2.09
C PHE A 134 -5.25 -12.99 1.97
N VAL A 135 -5.73 -11.91 1.34
CA VAL A 135 -7.17 -11.71 1.15
C VAL A 135 -7.75 -12.75 0.18
N PHE A 136 -7.01 -13.09 -0.87
CA PHE A 136 -7.41 -14.14 -1.81
C PHE A 136 -7.53 -15.51 -1.13
N LEU A 137 -6.60 -15.86 -0.23
CA LEU A 137 -6.67 -17.07 0.57
C LEU A 137 -7.87 -17.07 1.52
N ALA A 138 -8.22 -15.93 2.12
CA ALA A 138 -9.40 -15.82 2.98
C ALA A 138 -10.71 -16.03 2.19
N LEU A 139 -10.79 -15.52 0.96
CA LEU A 139 -11.92 -15.77 0.05
C LEU A 139 -11.98 -17.24 -0.38
N LEU A 140 -10.83 -17.86 -0.67
CA LEU A 140 -10.76 -19.29 -1.01
C LEU A 140 -11.17 -20.18 0.15
N GLU A 141 -10.74 -19.87 1.37
CA GLU A 141 -11.14 -20.58 2.58
C GLU A 141 -12.66 -20.48 2.77
N TYR A 142 -13.23 -19.28 2.60
CA TYR A 142 -14.68 -19.11 2.64
C TYR A 142 -15.40 -19.94 1.56
N ALA A 143 -14.91 -19.91 0.32
CA ALA A 143 -15.47 -20.71 -0.76
C ALA A 143 -15.38 -22.21 -0.44
N PHE A 144 -14.29 -22.66 0.19
CA PHE A 144 -14.07 -24.04 0.58
C PHE A 144 -14.97 -24.47 1.75
N VAL A 145 -15.11 -23.66 2.79
CA VAL A 145 -16.05 -23.89 3.90
C VAL A 145 -17.49 -23.89 3.40
N ASN A 146 -17.86 -22.93 2.57
CA ASN A 146 -19.19 -22.88 1.95
C ASN A 146 -19.42 -24.10 1.05
N TYR A 147 -18.42 -24.54 0.28
CA TYR A 147 -18.50 -25.73 -0.55
C TYR A 147 -18.61 -27.02 0.28
N ILE A 148 -17.89 -27.16 1.39
CA ILE A 148 -18.05 -28.30 2.30
C ILE A 148 -19.41 -28.27 3.02
N PHE A 149 -19.84 -27.09 3.48
CA PHE A 149 -21.09 -26.92 4.21
C PHE A 149 -22.33 -27.12 3.31
N PHE A 150 -22.34 -26.59 2.09
CA PHE A 150 -23.44 -26.76 1.13
C PHE A 150 -23.30 -27.98 0.22
N GLY A 151 -22.07 -28.47 -0.04
CA GLY A 151 -21.79 -29.64 -0.88
C GLY A 151 -21.82 -30.97 -0.10
N LYS A 152 -21.69 -30.95 1.23
CA LYS A 152 -21.84 -32.12 2.11
C LYS A 152 -22.90 -31.97 3.22
N GLY A 153 -23.46 -30.79 3.43
CA GLY A 153 -24.60 -30.57 4.34
C GLY A 153 -25.93 -30.67 3.57
N PRO A 154 -26.96 -31.33 4.12
CA PRO A 154 -28.18 -31.64 3.39
C PRO A 154 -28.87 -30.35 2.93
N GLN A 155 -29.28 -30.32 1.66
CA GLN A 155 -30.37 -29.47 1.19
C GLN A 155 -31.53 -29.55 2.19
N LYS A 156 -31.76 -28.48 2.96
CA LYS A 156 -33.04 -28.01 3.54
C LYS A 156 -32.75 -27.22 4.81
N LYS A 157 -33.01 -25.91 4.79
CA LYS A 157 -33.78 -25.18 5.84
C LYS A 157 -33.89 -23.66 5.67
N GLY A 158 -33.26 -23.05 4.67
CA GLY A 158 -33.43 -21.62 4.38
C GLY A 158 -34.67 -21.30 3.53
N ALA A 159 -34.85 -22.00 2.42
CA ALA A 159 -35.89 -21.65 1.43
C ALA A 159 -37.31 -22.13 1.80
N SER A 160 -37.46 -23.22 2.55
CA SER A 160 -38.79 -23.80 2.84
C SER A 160 -39.58 -23.06 3.93
N LYS A 161 -38.93 -22.28 4.80
CA LYS A 161 -39.64 -21.53 5.86
C LYS A 161 -40.34 -20.28 5.32
N GLN A 162 -39.79 -19.65 4.28
CA GLN A 162 -40.36 -18.43 3.72
C GLN A 162 -41.59 -18.77 2.85
N ASP A 163 -41.53 -19.84 2.05
CA ASP A 163 -42.66 -20.34 1.26
C ASP A 163 -43.80 -20.91 2.11
N GLN A 164 -43.52 -21.59 3.22
CA GLN A 164 -44.58 -22.06 4.12
C GLN A 164 -45.32 -20.92 4.81
N SER A 165 -44.61 -19.87 5.24
CA SER A 165 -45.24 -18.69 5.86
C SER A 165 -46.05 -17.86 4.86
N ALA A 166 -45.69 -17.85 3.58
CA ALA A 166 -46.44 -17.19 2.51
C ALA A 166 -47.68 -17.99 2.10
N ASN A 167 -47.56 -19.33 2.02
CA ASN A 167 -48.67 -20.21 1.66
C ASN A 167 -49.73 -20.30 2.77
N GLU A 168 -49.33 -20.27 4.04
CA GLU A 168 -50.26 -20.28 5.19
C GLU A 168 -51.03 -18.96 5.31
N LYS A 169 -50.39 -17.82 5.03
CA LYS A 169 -51.05 -16.51 4.96
C LYS A 169 -52.05 -16.41 3.81
N ASN A 170 -51.70 -16.90 2.62
CA ASN A 170 -52.61 -16.92 1.47
C ASN A 170 -53.84 -17.81 1.72
N LYS A 171 -53.68 -18.94 2.43
CA LYS A 171 -54.78 -19.84 2.79
C LYS A 171 -55.73 -19.24 3.83
N LEU A 172 -55.22 -18.43 4.75
CA LEU A 172 -56.01 -17.69 5.75
C LEU A 172 -56.79 -16.51 5.15
N GLU A 173 -56.21 -15.81 4.18
CA GLU A 173 -56.89 -14.73 3.45
C GLU A 173 -58.03 -15.27 2.59
N MET A 174 -57.84 -16.40 1.90
CA MET A 174 -58.86 -16.99 1.01
C MET A 174 -60.10 -17.51 1.76
N ASN A 175 -59.95 -17.96 3.02
CA ASN A 175 -61.06 -18.38 3.89
C ASN A 175 -61.85 -17.21 4.50
N LYS A 176 -61.39 -15.96 4.33
CA LYS A 176 -62.04 -14.77 4.90
C LYS A 176 -62.94 -14.03 3.90
N VAL A 177 -63.00 -14.50 2.65
CA VAL A 177 -63.72 -13.87 1.52
C VAL A 177 -64.89 -14.74 1.01
N GLN A 178 -65.25 -15.82 1.73
CA GLN A 178 -66.55 -16.51 1.61
C GLN A 178 -67.36 -16.28 2.88
#